data_AF-A0A2V5W9S9-F1
#
_entry.id   AF-A0A2V5W9S9-F1
#
_cell.length_a   1.000
_cell.length_b   1.000
_cell.length_c   1.000
_cell.angle_alpha   90.00
_cell.angle_beta   90.00
_cell.angle_gamma   90.00
#
_symmetry.space_group_name_H-M   'P 1'
#
loop_
_entity.id
_entity.type
_entity.pdbx_description
1 polymer ?
#
loop_
_entity_poly.entity_id
_entity_poly.type
_entity_poly.pdbx_seq_one_letter_code
_entity_poly.pdbx_strand_id
1 'polypeptide(L)'
;MTAMKNCLVVVLSILAASSSVSANLGDSADKIEDSYGAIMERRLRDDETVSVLYKQDRYLYLVIFANGRSVSETYFNVKGTDLSEKEITRFLKANAAGATWAPDNTAEERRFKRSDRKAEATYGKVKGRPALTVRELRGGKP
;
A
#
# COMPACT_ATOMS: atom_id res chain seq x y z
N MET A 1 34.03 -36.19 -42.29
CA MET A 1 34.05 -35.70 -40.90
C MET A 1 33.83 -34.20 -40.94
N THR A 2 32.60 -33.75 -40.71
CA THR A 2 32.24 -32.33 -40.80
C THR A 2 32.15 -31.79 -39.38
N ALA A 3 33.05 -30.85 -39.06
CA ALA A 3 33.10 -30.18 -37.77
C ALA A 3 31.81 -29.38 -37.55
N MET A 4 31.00 -29.78 -36.57
CA MET A 4 29.84 -28.99 -36.12
C MET A 4 30.29 -28.05 -35.01
N LYS A 5 30.10 -26.76 -35.28
CA LYS A 5 30.46 -25.60 -34.47
C LYS A 5 29.54 -25.55 -33.24
N ASN A 6 30.12 -25.57 -32.04
CA ASN A 6 29.38 -25.44 -30.79
C ASN A 6 28.58 -24.13 -30.77
N CYS A 7 27.24 -24.24 -30.81
CA CYS A 7 26.34 -23.12 -30.52
C CYS A 7 26.31 -22.90 -29.01
N LEU A 8 26.98 -21.85 -28.54
CA LEU A 8 26.90 -21.40 -27.16
C LEU A 8 25.54 -20.72 -26.94
N VAL A 9 24.58 -21.41 -26.31
CA VAL A 9 23.31 -20.81 -25.90
C VAL A 9 23.55 -20.04 -24.60
N VAL A 10 23.67 -18.72 -24.69
CA VAL A 10 23.72 -17.84 -23.51
C VAL A 10 22.27 -17.56 -23.08
N VAL A 11 21.80 -18.25 -22.04
CA VAL A 11 20.52 -17.94 -21.40
C VAL A 11 20.75 -16.73 -20.49
N LEU A 12 20.33 -15.55 -20.95
CA LEU A 12 20.34 -14.33 -20.15
C LEU A 12 19.16 -14.37 -19.16
N SER A 13 19.38 -14.98 -18.00
CA SER A 13 18.44 -14.92 -16.87
C SER A 13 18.43 -13.49 -16.30
N ILE A 14 17.54 -12.64 -16.83
CA ILE A 14 17.22 -11.35 -16.20
C ILE A 14 16.43 -11.67 -14.93
N LEU A 15 17.12 -11.86 -13.81
CA LEU A 15 16.48 -11.70 -12.50
C LEU A 15 16.13 -10.22 -12.37
N ALA A 16 14.89 -9.85 -12.70
CA ALA A 16 14.33 -8.61 -12.23
C ALA A 16 14.29 -8.71 -10.70
N ALA A 17 15.31 -8.14 -10.04
CA ALA A 17 15.24 -7.86 -8.62
C ALA A 17 14.11 -6.85 -8.46
N SER A 18 12.90 -7.34 -8.22
CA SER A 18 11.77 -6.54 -7.79
C SER A 18 12.14 -5.97 -6.42
N SER A 19 12.85 -4.84 -6.39
CA SER A 19 12.85 -4.00 -5.21
C SER A 19 11.39 -3.77 -4.88
N SER A 20 10.93 -4.30 -3.75
CA SER A 20 9.56 -4.14 -3.31
C SER A 20 9.36 -2.67 -2.93
N VAL A 21 9.22 -1.81 -3.93
CA VAL A 21 8.82 -0.43 -3.78
C VAL A 21 7.38 -0.50 -3.32
N SER A 22 7.18 -0.37 -2.01
CA SER A 22 5.86 -0.13 -1.47
C SER A 22 5.43 1.25 -1.91
N ALA A 23 4.18 1.36 -2.34
CA ALA A 23 3.58 2.65 -2.60
C ALA A 23 3.42 3.46 -1.29
N ASN A 24 3.23 4.76 -1.47
CA ASN A 24 3.11 5.74 -0.39
C ASN A 24 1.80 6.52 -0.54
N LEU A 25 1.19 6.88 0.61
CA LEU A 25 0.12 7.87 0.65
C LEU A 25 0.52 9.14 -0.13
N GLY A 26 -0.35 9.57 -1.05
CA GLY A 26 -0.12 10.69 -1.95
C GLY A 26 0.41 10.31 -3.34
N ASP A 27 0.81 9.04 -3.56
CA ASP A 27 1.26 8.56 -4.87
C ASP A 27 0.13 8.57 -5.91
N SER A 28 0.51 8.69 -7.18
CA SER A 28 -0.42 8.61 -8.32
C SER A 28 -0.94 7.19 -8.53
N ALA A 29 -2.06 7.06 -9.24
CA ALA A 29 -2.61 5.76 -9.61
C ALA A 29 -1.57 4.85 -10.29
N ASP A 30 -0.81 5.37 -11.26
CA ASP A 30 0.22 4.60 -11.99
C ASP A 30 1.29 4.03 -11.04
N LYS A 31 1.78 4.85 -10.11
CA LYS A 31 2.80 4.40 -9.14
C LYS A 31 2.22 3.38 -8.15
N ILE A 32 0.97 3.56 -7.72
CA ILE A 32 0.27 2.57 -6.89
C ILE A 32 0.09 1.25 -7.65
N GLU A 33 -0.32 1.29 -8.91
CA GLU A 33 -0.54 0.13 -9.78
C GLU A 33 0.75 -0.66 -9.99
N ASP A 34 1.86 0.02 -10.27
CA ASP A 34 3.20 -0.59 -10.38
C ASP A 34 3.64 -1.28 -9.08
N SER A 35 3.26 -0.72 -7.93
CA SER A 35 3.62 -1.24 -6.61
C SER A 35 2.74 -2.41 -6.15
N TYR A 36 1.42 -2.29 -6.25
CA TYR A 36 0.45 -3.22 -5.63
C TYR A 36 -0.14 -4.25 -6.61
N GLY A 37 0.24 -4.19 -7.89
CA GLY A 37 -0.06 -5.21 -8.87
C GLY A 37 -1.53 -5.24 -9.31
N ALA A 38 -2.09 -6.44 -9.42
CA ALA A 38 -3.35 -6.64 -10.14
C ALA A 38 -4.55 -5.96 -9.47
N ILE A 39 -5.30 -5.17 -10.26
CA ILE A 39 -6.60 -4.61 -9.88
C ILE A 39 -7.61 -5.75 -9.76
N MET A 40 -8.21 -5.89 -8.59
CA MET A 40 -9.32 -6.80 -8.33
C MET A 40 -10.67 -6.11 -8.55
N GLU A 41 -10.75 -4.83 -8.20
CA GLU A 41 -11.99 -4.07 -8.24
C GLU A 41 -11.69 -2.56 -8.35
N ARG A 42 -12.48 -1.84 -9.13
CA ARG A 42 -12.45 -0.39 -9.25
C ARG A 42 -13.87 0.16 -9.20
N ARG A 43 -14.11 1.15 -8.34
CA ARG A 43 -15.43 1.78 -8.18
C ARG A 43 -15.30 3.29 -8.06
N LEU A 44 -16.08 4.02 -8.84
CA LEU A 44 -16.39 5.41 -8.58
C LEU A 44 -17.36 5.48 -7.40
N ARG A 45 -17.12 6.42 -6.48
CA ARG A 45 -17.92 6.63 -5.27
C ARG A 45 -18.76 7.89 -5.42
N ASP A 46 -19.78 8.01 -4.59
CA ASP A 46 -20.72 9.14 -4.64
C ASP A 46 -20.06 10.50 -4.32
N ASP A 47 -18.92 10.47 -3.62
CA ASP A 47 -18.10 11.64 -3.28
C ASP A 47 -17.04 11.97 -4.35
N GLU A 48 -17.22 11.44 -5.57
CA GLU A 48 -16.34 11.59 -6.74
C GLU A 48 -14.94 10.98 -6.56
N THR A 49 -14.67 10.34 -5.41
CA THR A 49 -13.43 9.60 -5.21
C THR A 49 -13.50 8.23 -5.90
N VAL A 50 -12.34 7.66 -6.21
CA VAL A 50 -12.24 6.33 -6.81
C VAL A 50 -11.63 5.38 -5.79
N SER A 51 -12.34 4.31 -5.44
CA SER A 51 -11.75 3.20 -4.69
C SER A 51 -11.24 2.13 -5.65
N VAL A 52 -10.01 1.68 -5.43
CA VAL A 52 -9.41 0.55 -6.15
C VAL A 52 -8.90 -0.48 -5.15
N LEU A 53 -9.27 -1.74 -5.34
CA LEU A 53 -8.78 -2.86 -4.57
C LEU A 53 -7.71 -3.59 -5.39
N TYR A 54 -6.50 -3.66 -4.87
CA TYR A 54 -5.40 -4.43 -5.44
C TYR A 54 -5.14 -5.69 -4.62
N LYS A 55 -4.53 -6.68 -5.26
CA LYS A 55 -4.01 -7.88 -4.60
C LYS A 55 -2.58 -8.14 -5.00
N GLN A 56 -1.71 -8.23 -3.99
CA GLN A 56 -0.33 -8.69 -4.13
C GLN A 56 0.00 -9.65 -2.99
N ASP A 57 0.57 -10.80 -3.35
CA ASP A 57 0.90 -11.87 -2.41
C ASP A 57 -0.27 -12.23 -1.47
N ARG A 58 -0.04 -11.99 -0.18
CA ARG A 58 -0.96 -12.28 0.94
C ARG A 58 -1.74 -11.05 1.41
N TYR A 59 -1.70 -9.96 0.66
CA TYR A 59 -2.34 -8.70 1.05
C TYR A 59 -3.36 -8.23 0.03
N LEU A 60 -4.38 -7.53 0.55
CA LEU A 60 -5.26 -6.68 -0.24
C LEU A 60 -4.98 -5.23 0.13
N TYR A 61 -4.96 -4.37 -0.88
CA TYR A 61 -4.70 -2.94 -0.75
C TYR A 61 -5.92 -2.21 -1.28
N LEU A 62 -6.73 -1.65 -0.39
CA LEU A 62 -7.84 -0.78 -0.78
C LEU A 62 -7.33 0.65 -0.76
N VAL A 63 -7.22 1.27 -1.93
CA VAL A 63 -6.75 2.65 -2.08
C VAL A 63 -7.91 3.53 -2.53
N ILE A 64 -8.10 4.65 -1.84
CA ILE A 64 -9.01 5.71 -2.25
C ILE A 64 -8.20 6.82 -2.90
N PHE A 65 -8.58 7.17 -4.12
CA PHE A 65 -7.97 8.24 -4.89
C PHE A 65 -8.88 9.46 -4.95
N ALA A 66 -8.31 10.64 -4.74
CA ALA A 66 -8.92 11.92 -5.06
C ALA A 66 -7.95 12.72 -5.93
N ASN A 67 -8.44 13.33 -7.01
CA ASN A 67 -7.61 14.12 -7.94
C ASN A 67 -6.36 13.36 -8.44
N GLY A 68 -6.53 12.06 -8.73
CA GLY A 68 -5.47 11.19 -9.25
C GLY A 68 -4.40 10.77 -8.25
N ARG A 69 -4.54 11.09 -6.96
CA ARG A 69 -3.60 10.74 -5.89
C ARG A 69 -4.25 9.94 -4.77
N SER A 70 -3.49 9.02 -4.18
CA SER A 70 -3.89 8.23 -3.01
C SER A 70 -4.12 9.16 -1.80
N VAL A 71 -5.34 9.16 -1.27
CA VAL A 71 -5.74 9.92 -0.06
C VAL A 71 -6.05 9.02 1.13
N SER A 72 -6.25 7.73 0.89
CA SER A 72 -6.33 6.71 1.93
C SER A 72 -5.90 5.35 1.39
N GLU A 73 -5.16 4.60 2.21
CA GLU A 73 -4.73 3.23 1.92
C GLU A 73 -5.09 2.32 3.10
N THR A 74 -5.85 1.26 2.82
CA THR A 74 -6.22 0.25 3.79
C THR A 74 -5.62 -1.09 3.41
N TYR A 75 -4.88 -1.69 4.36
CA TYR A 75 -4.17 -2.94 4.19
C TYR A 75 -4.87 -4.07 4.93
N PHE A 76 -5.14 -5.17 4.22
CA PHE A 76 -5.72 -6.39 4.79
C PHE A 76 -4.82 -7.59 4.54
N ASN A 77 -4.89 -8.59 5.41
CA ASN A 77 -4.48 -9.95 5.03
C ASN A 77 -5.58 -10.61 4.19
N VAL A 78 -5.22 -11.26 3.07
CA VAL A 78 -6.18 -11.94 2.18
C VAL A 78 -7.02 -12.99 2.92
N LYS A 79 -6.45 -13.67 3.93
CA LYS A 79 -7.14 -14.66 4.77
C LYS A 79 -8.03 -14.05 5.85
N GLY A 80 -8.02 -12.72 6.01
CA GLY A 80 -8.78 -12.00 7.04
C GLY A 80 -8.23 -12.15 8.45
N THR A 81 -7.03 -12.70 8.60
CA THR A 81 -6.33 -12.74 9.89
C THR A 81 -5.78 -11.36 10.25
N ASP A 82 -5.45 -11.18 11.53
CA ASP A 82 -4.75 -9.98 11.99
C ASP A 82 -3.43 -9.74 11.24
N LEU A 83 -3.05 -8.46 11.17
CA LEU A 83 -1.71 -8.04 10.79
C LEU A 83 -0.80 -8.13 12.00
N SER A 84 0.37 -8.73 11.83
CA SER A 84 1.42 -8.73 12.84
C SER A 84 2.00 -7.33 13.05
N GLU A 85 2.61 -7.10 14.21
CA GLU A 85 3.36 -5.87 14.53
C GLU A 85 4.39 -5.49 13.45
N LYS A 86 5.08 -6.50 12.91
CA LYS A 86 6.06 -6.32 11.83
C LYS A 86 5.40 -5.80 10.55
N GLU A 87 4.23 -6.31 10.22
CA GLU A 87 3.48 -5.88 9.03
C GLU A 87 2.93 -4.47 9.19
N ILE A 88 2.33 -4.16 10.35
CA ILE A 88 1.86 -2.81 10.69
C ILE A 88 3.02 -1.81 10.60
N THR A 89 4.16 -2.12 11.24
CA THR A 89 5.36 -1.28 11.20
C THR A 89 5.87 -1.06 9.79
N ARG A 90 5.86 -2.09 8.94
CA ARG A 90 6.27 -1.99 7.53
C ARG A 90 5.37 -1.04 6.74
N PHE A 91 4.05 -1.15 6.90
CA PHE A 91 3.09 -0.28 6.21
C PHE A 91 3.19 1.17 6.70
N LEU A 92 3.37 1.39 8.01
CA LEU A 92 3.63 2.72 8.56
C LEU A 92 4.92 3.30 7.98
N LYS A 93 6.02 2.52 7.94
CA LYS A 93 7.29 2.95 7.36
C LYS A 93 7.17 3.33 5.89
N ALA A 94 6.40 2.57 5.10
CA ALA A 94 6.11 2.93 3.72
C ALA A 94 5.40 4.30 3.65
N ASN A 95 4.43 4.57 4.52
CA ASN A 95 3.68 5.82 4.53
C ASN A 95 4.31 6.97 5.33
N ALA A 96 5.58 6.85 5.70
CA ALA A 96 6.28 7.81 6.54
C ALA A 96 6.51 9.15 5.84
N ALA A 97 6.76 9.17 4.53
CA ALA A 97 7.03 10.39 3.76
C ALA A 97 8.10 11.31 4.41
N GLY A 98 9.15 10.71 4.99
CA GLY A 98 10.22 11.42 5.71
C GLY A 98 9.90 11.81 7.16
N ALA A 99 8.67 11.58 7.63
CA ALA A 99 8.23 11.80 9.00
C ALA A 99 8.25 10.51 9.83
N THR A 100 7.94 10.60 11.13
CA THR A 100 7.86 9.45 12.04
C THR A 100 6.42 9.19 12.47
N TRP A 101 6.11 7.96 12.88
CA TRP A 101 4.82 7.57 13.42
C TRP A 101 4.92 7.38 14.92
N ALA A 102 3.95 7.91 15.67
CA ALA A 102 3.82 7.72 17.10
C ALA A 102 2.43 7.18 17.43
N PRO A 103 2.29 6.28 18.44
CA PRO A 103 0.98 5.84 18.91
C PRO A 103 0.20 7.02 19.51
N ASP A 104 -1.10 7.04 19.29
CA ASP A 104 -2.02 8.01 19.87
C ASP A 104 -2.74 7.37 21.06
N ASN A 105 -2.11 7.44 22.24
CA ASN A 105 -2.55 6.74 23.45
C ASN A 105 -3.85 7.30 24.06
N THR A 106 -4.44 8.34 23.47
CA THR A 106 -5.71 8.93 23.93
C THR A 106 -6.93 8.30 23.26
N ALA A 107 -6.73 7.45 22.25
CA ALA A 107 -7.82 6.79 21.52
C ALA A 107 -8.12 5.40 22.11
N GLU A 108 -9.41 5.04 22.13
CA GLU A 108 -9.85 3.67 22.47
C GLU A 108 -9.38 2.66 21.42
N GLU A 109 -9.27 3.10 20.18
CA GLU A 109 -8.76 2.32 19.07
C GLU A 109 -7.24 2.49 18.94
N ARG A 110 -6.59 1.46 18.41
CA ARG A 110 -5.16 1.53 18.13
C ARG A 110 -4.88 2.51 16.99
N ARG A 111 -4.46 3.73 17.34
CA ARG A 111 -4.20 4.82 16.40
C ARG A 111 -2.74 5.26 16.41
N PHE A 112 -2.32 5.84 15.30
CA PHE A 112 -1.00 6.43 15.11
C PHE A 112 -1.13 7.79 14.45
N LYS A 113 -0.33 8.75 14.90
CA LYS A 113 -0.21 10.07 14.28
C LYS A 113 1.17 10.19 13.64
N ARG A 114 1.20 10.75 12.44
CA ARG A 114 2.46 11.10 11.77
C ARG A 114 2.96 12.43 12.32
N SER A 115 4.28 12.56 12.52
CA SER A 115 4.89 13.71 13.20
C SER A 115 4.70 15.04 12.46
N ASP A 116 4.46 15.00 11.15
CA ASP A 116 4.14 16.17 10.33
C ASP A 116 2.67 16.61 10.44
N ARG A 117 1.84 15.87 11.18
CA ARG A 117 0.39 16.08 11.36
C ARG A 117 -0.42 16.07 10.05
N LYS A 118 0.14 15.50 8.97
CA LYS A 118 -0.54 15.41 7.66
C LYS A 118 -1.20 14.06 7.41
N ALA A 119 -0.97 13.07 8.27
CA ALA A 119 -1.58 11.76 8.15
C ALA A 119 -1.80 11.12 9.52
N GLU A 120 -2.78 10.23 9.57
CA GLU A 120 -3.01 9.33 10.69
C GLU A 120 -3.21 7.89 10.20
N ALA A 121 -3.06 6.95 11.12
CA ALA A 121 -3.36 5.55 10.87
C ALA A 121 -4.21 4.96 12.00
N THR A 122 -5.09 4.03 11.66
CA THR A 122 -5.93 3.30 12.62
C THR A 122 -5.88 1.82 12.29
N TYR A 123 -5.58 1.00 13.30
CA TYR A 123 -5.71 -0.45 13.22
C TYR A 123 -7.04 -0.86 13.86
N GLY A 124 -7.94 -1.42 13.06
CA GLY A 124 -9.31 -1.75 13.48
C GLY A 124 -10.02 -2.64 12.47
N LYS A 125 -11.34 -2.78 12.59
CA LYS A 125 -12.15 -3.58 11.66
C LYS A 125 -12.76 -2.71 10.56
N VAL A 126 -12.52 -3.08 9.31
CA VAL A 126 -13.23 -2.53 8.13
C VAL A 126 -14.08 -3.64 7.54
N LYS A 127 -15.40 -3.44 7.52
CA LYS A 127 -16.39 -4.47 7.12
C LYS A 127 -16.15 -5.81 7.85
N GLY A 128 -15.87 -5.74 9.15
CA GLY A 128 -15.63 -6.91 10.00
C GLY A 128 -14.22 -7.53 9.91
N ARG A 129 -13.36 -7.08 8.98
CA ARG A 129 -12.01 -7.62 8.79
C ARG A 129 -10.94 -6.73 9.45
N PRO A 130 -9.97 -7.29 10.18
CA PRO A 130 -8.84 -6.52 10.69
C PRO A 130 -8.05 -5.85 9.56
N ALA A 131 -7.74 -4.58 9.74
CA ALA A 131 -7.05 -3.78 8.75
C ALA A 131 -6.31 -2.60 9.39
N LEU A 132 -5.20 -2.20 8.76
CA LEU A 132 -4.57 -0.91 9.02
C LEU A 132 -5.05 0.07 7.94
N THR A 133 -5.70 1.16 8.34
CA THR A 133 -6.04 2.27 7.43
C THR A 133 -5.11 3.43 7.71
N VAL A 134 -4.37 3.87 6.69
CA VAL A 134 -3.61 5.12 6.67
C VAL A 134 -4.39 6.13 5.84
N ARG A 135 -4.56 7.36 6.32
CA ARG A 135 -5.25 8.40 5.57
C ARG A 135 -4.61 9.76 5.73
N GLU A 136 -4.74 10.59 4.71
CA GLU A 136 -4.38 11.99 4.80
C GLU A 136 -5.31 12.69 5.80
N LEU A 137 -4.72 13.59 6.58
CA LEU A 137 -5.46 14.62 7.27
C LEU A 137 -5.53 15.78 6.29
N ARG A 138 -6.69 15.94 5.65
CA ARG A 138 -6.97 17.19 4.95
C ARG A 138 -6.79 18.30 5.97
N GLY A 139 -5.88 19.22 5.70
CA GLY A 139 -5.79 20.44 6.48
C GLY A 139 -7.17 21.07 6.47
N GLY A 140 -7.89 20.98 7.59
CA GLY A 140 -8.99 21.89 7.83
C GLY A 140 -8.42 23.28 7.58
N LYS A 141 -9.02 24.03 6.66
CA LYS A 141 -8.62 25.41 6.41
C LYS A 141 -8.86 26.24 7.69
N PRO A 142 -8.20 27.39 7.78
CA PRO A 142 -7.04 27.73 8.62
C PRO A 142 -7.33 27.92 10.12
#